data_AF-A0A834NXK6-F1
#
_entry.id   AF-A0A834NXK6-F1
#
_cell.length_a   1.000
_cell.length_b   1.000
_cell.length_c   1.000
_cell.angle_alpha   90.00
_cell.angle_beta   90.00
_cell.angle_gamma   90.00
#
_symmetry.space_group_name_H-M   'P 1'
#
loop_
_entity.id
_entity.type
_entity.pdbx_description
1 polymer ?
#
loop_
_entity_poly.entity_id
_entity_poly.type
_entity_poly.pdbx_seq_one_letter_code
_entity_poly.pdbx_strand_id
1 'polypeptide(L)' 'MDRRVVLGKVPTISIDKTDGCQMYLNSESLDVELITSKSSEMNVMVPKGNGDYTEYPVPEQFKTTISPKGLSTIAVDSLG' A
#
# COMPACT_ATOMS: atom_id res chain seq x y z
N MET A 1 8.89 12.12 3.69
CA MET A 1 8.42 10.72 3.70
C MET A 1 8.26 10.27 5.14
N ASP A 2 7.01 10.05 5.56
CA ASP A 2 6.64 9.50 6.87
C ASP A 2 7.03 8.02 6.93
N ARG A 3 7.59 7.56 8.05
CA ARG A 3 7.99 6.16 8.25
C ARG A 3 7.18 5.57 9.39
N ARG A 4 6.35 4.58 9.07
CA ARG A 4 5.51 3.88 10.04
C ARG A 4 6.01 2.46 10.24
N VAL A 5 6.23 2.08 11.48
CA VAL A 5 6.67 0.73 11.85
C VAL A 5 5.51 0.00 12.50
N VAL A 6 5.18 -1.18 11.98
CA VAL A 6 4.15 -2.05 12.53
C VAL A 6 4.77 -2.92 13.62
N LEU A 7 4.26 -2.83 14.84
CA LEU A 7 4.70 -3.65 15.98
C LEU A 7 3.65 -4.74 16.25
N GLY A 8 4.04 -6.00 16.06
CA GLY A 8 3.15 -7.16 16.19
C GLY A 8 2.15 -7.29 15.05
N LYS A 9 1.12 -8.13 15.26
CA LYS A 9 0.06 -8.36 14.28
C LYS A 9 -0.87 -7.16 14.17
N VAL A 10 -1.08 -6.68 12.94
CA VAL A 10 -2.07 -5.64 12.61
C VAL A 10 -2.91 -6.11 11.42
N PRO A 11 -4.25 -6.17 11.56
CA PRO A 11 -5.12 -6.68 10.49
C PRO A 11 -5.33 -5.67 9.37
N THR A 12 -5.32 -4.37 9.66
CA THR A 12 -5.64 -3.32 8.68
C THR A 12 -4.86 -2.05 8.98
N ILE A 13 -4.31 -1.41 7.94
CA ILE A 13 -3.70 -0.08 7.99
C ILE A 13 -4.47 0.83 7.04
N SER A 14 -4.92 1.97 7.56
CA SER A 14 -5.57 3.01 6.77
C SER A 14 -4.65 4.21 6.58
N ILE A 15 -4.50 4.67 5.34
CA ILE A 15 -3.77 5.89 4.98
C ILE A 15 -4.74 6.84 4.27
N ASP A 16 -4.99 8.00 4.87
CA ASP A 16 -5.82 9.06 4.29
C ASP A 16 -5.01 10.37 4.21
N LYS A 17 -5.14 11.08 3.08
CA LYS A 17 -4.58 12.43 2.87
C LYS A 17 -3.11 12.55 3.26
N THR A 18 -2.30 11.57 2.85
CA THR A 18 -0.87 11.52 3.17
C THR A 18 -0.04 11.45 1.89
N ASP A 19 0.95 12.33 1.77
CA ASP A 19 1.92 12.30 0.67
C ASP A 19 3.28 11.81 1.22
N GLY A 20 3.80 10.73 0.66
CA GLY A 20 5.07 10.12 1.04
C GLY A 20 4.98 9.30 2.33
N CYS A 21 4.72 7.99 2.21
CA CYS A 21 4.63 7.09 3.36
C CYS A 21 5.35 5.75 3.09
N GLN A 22 6.23 5.33 4.00
CA GLN A 22 6.84 3.99 4.00
C GLN A 22 6.34 3.19 5.21
N MET A 23 5.74 2.04 4.95
CA MET A 23 5.23 1.12 5.96
C MET A 23 6.16 -0.07 6.15
N TYR A 24 6.80 -0.17 7.31
CA TYR A 24 7.65 -1.30 7.68
C TYR A 24 6.82 -2.37 8.38
N LEU A 25 6.61 -3.49 7.68
CA LEU A 25 5.92 -4.65 8.20
C LEU A 25 6.86 -5.52 9.01
N ASN A 26 6.30 -6.40 9.83
CA ASN A 26 7.02 -7.48 10.49
C ASN A 26 6.48 -8.84 10.01
N SER A 27 7.12 -9.93 10.42
CA SER A 27 6.72 -11.28 10.00
C SER A 27 5.34 -11.71 10.49
N GLU A 28 4.80 -11.07 11.54
CA GLU A 28 3.47 -11.33 12.09
C GLU A 28 2.37 -10.52 11.41
N SER A 29 2.71 -9.55 10.56
CA SER A 29 1.78 -8.63 9.89
C SER A 29 1.76 -8.78 8.37
N LEU A 30 2.09 -9.97 7.85
CA LEU A 30 2.08 -10.26 6.40
C LEU A 30 0.66 -10.42 5.82
N ASP A 31 -0.35 -10.58 6.68
CA ASP A 31 -1.78 -10.66 6.33
C ASP A 31 -2.51 -9.31 6.45
N VAL A 32 -1.77 -8.20 6.53
CA VAL A 32 -2.35 -6.87 6.69
C VAL A 32 -3.07 -6.39 5.43
N GLU A 33 -4.25 -5.80 5.61
CA GLU A 33 -4.99 -5.10 4.57
C GLU A 33 -4.62 -3.60 4.54
N LEU A 34 -4.36 -3.07 3.35
CA LEU A 34 -4.08 -1.65 3.15
C LEU A 34 -5.31 -0.95 2.55
N ILE A 35 -5.82 0.04 3.26
CA ILE A 35 -6.90 0.91 2.78
C ILE A 35 -6.30 2.29 2.57
N THR A 36 -6.33 2.78 1.33
CA THR A 36 -5.74 4.07 0.98
C THR A 36 -6.78 5.01 0.38
N SER A 37 -6.67 6.30 0.70
CA SER A 37 -7.48 7.36 0.11
C SER A 37 -6.68 8.66 0.01
N LYS A 38 -6.75 9.31 -1.16
CA LYS A 38 -6.13 10.64 -1.39
C LYS A 38 -4.68 10.71 -0.91
N SER A 39 -3.91 9.66 -1.17
CA SER A 39 -2.54 9.52 -0.68
C SER A 39 -1.63 9.18 -1.86
N SER A 40 -0.39 9.64 -1.80
CA SER A 40 0.61 9.46 -2.87
C SER A 40 1.97 9.03 -2.30
N GLU A 41 2.85 8.51 -3.15
CA GLU A 41 4.22 8.09 -2.80
C GLU A 41 4.24 7.07 -1.64
N MET A 42 3.40 6.04 -1.75
CA MET A 42 3.24 5.02 -0.72
C MET A 42 4.04 3.75 -1.06
N ASN A 43 4.81 3.27 -0.09
CA ASN A 43 5.61 2.04 -0.23
C ASN A 43 5.43 1.13 1.00
N VAL A 44 5.38 -0.17 0.74
CA VAL A 44 5.35 -1.23 1.75
C VAL A 44 6.71 -1.90 1.79
N MET A 45 7.32 -1.93 2.96
CA MET A 45 8.59 -2.59 3.24
C MET A 45 8.29 -3.95 3.89
N VAL A 46 8.43 -5.02 3.11
CA VAL A 46 8.18 -6.40 3.56
C VAL A 46 9.50 -7.04 4.01
N PRO A 47 9.59 -7.58 5.24
CA PRO A 47 10.84 -8.13 5.76
C PRO A 47 11.23 -9.42 5.03
N LYS A 48 12.51 -9.56 4.67
CA LYS A 48 13.08 -10.78 4.05
C LYS A 48 13.58 -11.81 5.08
N GLY A 49 13.59 -11.47 6.38
CA GLY A 49 14.08 -12.32 7.46
C GLY A 49 15.60 -12.28 7.70
N ASN A 50 16.36 -11.59 6.85
CA ASN A 50 17.81 -11.39 6.97
C ASN A 50 18.20 -9.99 7.50
N GLY A 51 17.22 -9.22 7.98
CA GLY A 51 17.39 -7.81 8.37
C GLY A 51 17.11 -6.80 7.25
N ASP A 52 16.97 -7.26 6.01
CA ASP A 52 16.60 -6.42 4.86
C ASP A 52 15.09 -6.43 4.59
N TYR A 53 14.66 -5.47 3.78
CA TYR A 53 13.29 -5.33 3.31
C TYR A 53 13.22 -5.36 1.78
N THR A 54 12.12 -5.87 1.24
CA THR A 54 11.70 -5.61 -0.14
C THR A 54 10.72 -4.45 -0.15
N GLU A 55 10.94 -3.49 -1.03
CA GLU A 55 10.04 -2.35 -1.22
C GLU A 55 9.01 -2.66 -2.30
N TYR A 56 7.73 -2.41 -2.00
CA TYR A 56 6.61 -2.55 -2.93
C TYR A 56 5.85 -1.23 -3.01
N PRO A 57 5.80 -0.56 -4.17
CA PRO A 57 4.96 0.62 -4.33
C PRO A 57 3.48 0.24 -4.31
N VAL A 58 2.67 1.04 -3.63
CA VAL A 58 1.20 0.88 -3.62
C VAL A 58 0.61 1.64 -4.80
N PRO A 59 -0.24 1.02 -5.64
CA PRO A 59 -0.94 1.73 -6.70
C PRO A 59 -1.79 2.89 -6.15
N GLU A 60 -1.58 4.07 -6.73
CA GLU A 60 -2.30 5.30 -6.38
C GLU A 60 -3.15 5.84 -7.55
N GLN A 61 -2.97 5.30 -8.75
CA GLN A 61 -3.75 5.62 -9.94
C GLN A 61 -4.75 4.51 -10.26
N PHE A 62 -5.98 4.90 -10.59
CA PHE A 62 -7.05 3.98 -10.94
C PHE A 62 -7.65 4.37 -12.28
N LYS A 63 -7.82 3.39 -13.16
CA LYS A 63 -8.50 3.57 -14.44
C LYS A 63 -9.92 3.03 -14.33
N THR A 64 -10.89 3.93 -14.49
CA THR A 64 -12.30 3.58 -14.55
C THR A 64 -12.79 3.61 -15.99
N THR A 65 -13.33 2.51 -16.47
CA THR A 65 -13.98 2.40 -17.79
C THR A 65 -15.50 2.37 -17.62
N ILE A 66 -16.21 3.07 -18.50
CA ILE A 66 -17.67 3.15 -18.52
C ILE A 66 -18.19 2.28 -19.65
N SER A 67 -19.14 1.39 -19.35
CA SER A 67 -19.83 0.55 -20.34
C SER A 67 -21.34 0.51 -20.08
N PRO A 68 -22.17 0.00 -21.01
CA PRO A 68 -23.59 -0.23 -20.74
C PRO A 68 -23.88 -1.14 -19.55
N LYS A 69 -22.90 -1.93 -19.07
CA LYS A 69 -23.01 -2.80 -17.89
C LYS A 69 -22.63 -2.10 -16.58
N GLY A 70 -22.22 -0.84 -16.63
CA GLY A 70 -21.78 -0.06 -15.47
C GLY A 70 -20.30 0.29 -15.50
N LEU A 71 -19.76 0.59 -14.31
CA LEU A 71 -18.37 0.99 -14.09
C LEU A 71 -17.49 -0.22 -13.79
N SER A 72 -16.29 -0.22 -14.35
CA SER A 72 -15.23 -1.17 -14.00
C SER A 72 -13.97 -0.38 -13.71
N THR A 73 -13.38 -0.60 -12.53
CA THR A 73 -12.18 0.10 -12.08
C THR A 73 -11.06 -0.89 -11.84
N ILE A 74 -9.88 -0.58 -12.35
CA ILE A 74 -8.66 -1.33 -12.08
C ILE A 74 -7.60 -0.39 -11.51
N ALA A 75 -6.76 -0.92 -10.63
CA ALA A 75 -5.51 -0.27 -10.27
C ALA A 75 -4.59 -0.23 -11.51
N VAL A 76 -3.88 0.88 -11.68
CA VAL A 76 -2.81 1.00 -12.66
C VAL A 76 -1.51 0.79 -11.91
N ASP A 77 -0.68 -0.14 -12.38
CA ASP A 77 0.62 -0.39 -11.77
C ASP A 77 1.42 0.91 -11.69
N SER A 78 1.95 1.17 -10.50
CA SER A 78 2.93 2.23 -10.32
C SER A 78 4.19 1.75 -11.05
N LEU A 79 4.41 2.25 -12.27
CA LEU A 79 5.65 2.08 -13.01
C LEU A 79 6.74 2.91 -12.29
N GLY A 80 7.21 2.40 -11.15
CA GLY A 80 8.35 2.89 -10.39
C GLY A 80 9.56 2.01 -10.60
#